data_AF-V5HGP3-F1
#
_entry.id   AF-V5HGP3-F1
#
_cell.length_a   1.000
_cell.length_b   1.000
_cell.length_c   1.000
_cell.angle_alpha   90.00
_cell.angle_beta   90.00
_cell.angle_gamma   90.00
#
_symmetry.space_group_name_H-M   'P 1'
#
loop_
_entity.id
_entity.type
_entity.pdbx_description
1 polymer ?
#
loop_
_entity_poly.entity_id
_entity_poly.type
_entity_poly.pdbx_seq_one_letter_code
_entity_poly.pdbx_strand_id
1 'polypeptide(L)'
;MTFMRALATHSLVDYIPVWLSTVMSYVPFTEVAKIRKTVRLPREFISAQVMEHRDTLEEDTTRDFIDGYLKQMMDQKDDPNSHYRECHLIGCAMDFFAAGVAGVPLVIHWLLLICAQN
;
A
#
# COMPACT_ATOMS: atom_id res chain seq x y z
N MET A 1 36.13 -0.91 3.06
CA MET A 1 35.04 -1.69 3.69
C MET A 1 33.90 -0.81 4.23
N THR A 2 33.63 0.34 3.61
CA THR A 2 32.58 1.29 4.04
C THR A 2 31.47 1.42 2.98
N PHE A 3 31.79 1.24 1.71
CA PHE A 3 30.85 1.31 0.59
C PHE A 3 29.77 0.21 0.62
N MET A 4 30.15 -1.03 0.97
CA MET A 4 29.18 -2.15 1.07
C MET A 4 28.24 -2.05 2.29
N ARG A 5 28.60 -1.29 3.33
CA ARG A 5 27.72 -1.06 4.50
C ARG A 5 26.63 -0.02 4.21
N ALA A 6 26.87 0.91 3.28
CA ALA A 6 25.87 1.90 2.88
C ALA A 6 24.69 1.28 2.10
N LEU A 7 24.93 0.18 1.39
CA LEU A 7 23.90 -0.56 0.66
C LEU A 7 22.96 -1.38 1.57
N ALA A 8 23.32 -1.56 2.85
CA ALA A 8 22.60 -2.44 3.77
C ALA A 8 21.57 -1.72 4.64
N THR A 9 21.55 -0.37 4.67
CA THR A 9 20.71 0.38 5.62
C THR A 9 19.74 1.37 4.98
N HIS A 10 19.80 1.61 3.67
CA HIS A 10 18.91 2.55 2.98
C HIS A 10 18.40 1.95 1.67
N SER A 11 17.08 2.05 1.45
CA SER A 11 16.43 1.55 0.24
C SER A 11 17.06 2.21 -0.98
N LEU A 12 17.54 1.41 -1.94
CA LEU A 12 18.07 1.92 -3.21
C LEU A 12 17.06 2.83 -3.93
N VAL A 13 15.76 2.67 -3.64
CA VAL A 13 14.67 3.47 -4.20
C VAL A 13 14.81 4.96 -3.88
N ASP A 14 15.40 5.33 -2.74
CA ASP A 14 15.49 6.73 -2.30
C ASP A 14 16.54 7.55 -3.08
N TYR A 15 17.53 6.90 -3.69
CA TYR A 15 18.60 7.56 -4.45
C TYR A 15 18.43 7.46 -5.98
N ILE A 16 17.44 6.72 -6.46
CA ILE A 16 17.18 6.56 -7.89
C ILE A 16 16.33 7.73 -8.38
N PRO A 17 16.81 8.55 -9.34
CA PRO A 17 16.00 9.61 -9.92
C PRO A 17 14.70 9.06 -10.52
N VAL A 18 13.60 9.82 -10.42
CA VAL A 18 12.27 9.40 -10.89
C VAL A 18 12.27 8.95 -12.37
N TRP A 19 13.08 9.58 -13.21
CA TRP A 19 13.22 9.17 -14.62
C TRP A 19 13.85 7.78 -14.76
N LEU A 20 14.82 7.43 -13.91
CA LEU A 20 15.54 6.17 -13.96
C LEU A 20 14.65 5.01 -13.48
N SER A 21 13.87 5.22 -12.42
CA SER A 21 12.86 4.24 -11.99
C SER A 21 11.80 4.02 -13.07
N THR A 22 11.42 5.09 -13.78
CA THR A 22 10.50 5.03 -14.91
C THR A 22 11.07 4.16 -16.04
N VAL A 23 12.31 4.36 -16.46
CA VAL A 23 12.98 3.51 -17.48
C VAL A 23 13.08 2.06 -17.02
N MET A 24 13.53 1.82 -15.78
CA MET A 24 13.67 0.47 -15.24
C MET A 24 12.33 -0.28 -15.20
N SER A 25 11.22 0.42 -15.03
CA SER A 25 9.88 -0.17 -15.02
C SER A 25 9.43 -0.75 -16.37
N TYR A 26 10.04 -0.34 -17.49
CA TYR A 26 9.78 -0.89 -18.83
C TYR A 26 10.60 -2.15 -19.12
N VAL A 27 11.64 -2.41 -18.34
CA VAL A 27 12.58 -3.50 -18.56
C VAL A 27 12.20 -4.68 -17.66
N PRO A 28 11.76 -5.82 -18.22
CA PRO A 28 11.07 -6.87 -17.46
C PRO A 28 11.95 -7.64 -16.48
N PHE A 29 13.28 -7.51 -16.57
CA PHE A 29 14.22 -8.20 -15.67
C PHE A 29 14.52 -7.44 -14.37
N THR A 30 14.09 -6.17 -14.24
CA THR A 30 14.42 -5.34 -13.07
C THR A 30 13.53 -5.67 -11.87
N GLU A 31 14.05 -5.44 -10.66
CA GLU A 31 13.28 -5.57 -9.42
C GLU A 31 12.08 -4.61 -9.39
N VAL A 32 12.20 -3.43 -9.99
CA VAL A 32 11.10 -2.45 -10.11
C VAL A 32 9.94 -3.02 -10.94
N ALA A 33 10.23 -3.67 -12.08
CA ALA A 33 9.20 -4.28 -12.91
C ALA A 33 8.51 -5.46 -12.20
N LYS A 34 9.27 -6.27 -11.43
CA LYS A 34 8.71 -7.33 -10.59
C LYS A 34 7.78 -6.78 -9.50
N ILE A 35 8.25 -5.79 -8.74
CA ILE A 35 7.44 -5.12 -7.70
C ILE A 35 6.15 -4.57 -8.31
N ARG A 36 6.24 -3.86 -9.45
CA ARG A 36 5.07 -3.31 -10.15
C ARG A 36 4.04 -4.39 -10.50
N LYS A 37 4.50 -5.57 -10.93
CA LYS A 37 3.62 -6.71 -11.22
C LYS A 37 2.97 -7.26 -9.95
N THR A 38 3.71 -7.36 -8.85
CA THR A 38 3.20 -7.88 -7.57
C THR A 38 2.18 -6.94 -6.93
N VAL A 39 2.44 -5.63 -6.91
CA VAL A 39 1.52 -4.64 -6.31
C VAL A 39 0.26 -4.42 -7.13
N ARG A 40 0.22 -4.91 -8.38
CA ARG A 40 -0.93 -4.76 -9.27
C ARG A 40 -2.18 -5.43 -8.70
N LEU A 41 -2.08 -6.68 -8.25
CA LEU A 41 -3.24 -7.44 -7.77
C LEU A 41 -3.83 -6.85 -6.48
N PRO A 42 -3.06 -6.55 -5.42
CA PRO A 42 -3.60 -5.87 -4.24
C PRO A 42 -4.22 -4.52 -4.56
N ARG A 43 -3.62 -3.75 -5.47
CA ARG A 43 -4.16 -2.45 -5.89
C ARG A 43 -5.50 -2.60 -6.61
N GLU A 44 -5.63 -3.55 -7.52
CA GLU A 44 -6.89 -3.85 -8.22
C GLU A 44 -7.97 -4.31 -7.22
N PHE A 45 -7.61 -5.18 -6.27
CA PHE A 45 -8.51 -5.61 -5.21
C PHE A 45 -9.01 -4.45 -4.34
N ILE A 46 -8.10 -3.61 -3.84
CA ILE A 46 -8.46 -2.44 -3.03
C ILE A 46 -9.30 -1.44 -3.83
N SER A 47 -8.97 -1.22 -5.11
CA SER A 47 -9.76 -0.33 -5.96
C SER A 47 -11.20 -0.85 -6.13
N ALA A 48 -11.38 -2.17 -6.31
CA ALA A 48 -12.70 -2.79 -6.37
C ALA A 48 -13.47 -2.63 -5.05
N GLN A 49 -12.80 -2.78 -3.90
CA GLN A 49 -13.41 -2.54 -2.60
C GLN A 49 -13.82 -1.08 -2.41
N VAL A 50 -12.99 -0.12 -2.82
CA VAL A 50 -13.34 1.32 -2.78
C VAL A 50 -14.58 1.61 -3.65
N MET A 51 -14.68 1.01 -4.83
CA MET A 51 -15.86 1.13 -5.68
C MET A 51 -17.12 0.57 -5.00
N GLU A 52 -17.03 -0.63 -4.44
CA GLU A 52 -18.15 -1.24 -3.71
C GLU A 52 -18.62 -0.39 -2.52
N HIS A 53 -17.67 0.17 -1.75
CA HIS A 53 -17.99 1.04 -0.61
C HIS A 53 -18.65 2.33 -1.07
N ARG A 54 -18.21 2.90 -2.20
CA ARG A 54 -18.83 4.09 -2.80
C ARG A 54 -20.27 3.84 -3.23
N ASP A 55 -20.56 2.67 -3.80
CA ASP A 55 -21.91 2.31 -4.27
C ASP A 55 -22.86 1.97 -3.11
N THR A 56 -22.32 1.56 -1.96
CA THR A 56 -23.08 1.14 -0.77
C THR A 56 -22.92 2.09 0.41
N LEU A 57 -22.45 3.32 0.16
CA LEU A 57 -22.15 4.28 1.23
C LEU A 57 -23.43 4.79 1.89
N GLU A 58 -23.53 4.60 3.21
CA GLU A 58 -24.63 5.11 4.04
C GLU A 58 -24.18 6.35 4.80
N GLU A 59 -25.02 7.38 4.85
CA GLU A 59 -24.67 8.67 5.47
C GLU A 59 -24.50 8.54 7.00
N ASP A 60 -25.37 7.76 7.65
CA ASP A 60 -25.43 7.59 9.09
C ASP A 60 -24.40 6.59 9.65
N THR A 61 -23.89 5.69 8.82
CA THR A 61 -23.08 4.55 9.26
C THR A 61 -21.71 4.54 8.60
N THR A 62 -20.66 4.40 9.40
CA THR A 62 -19.27 4.26 8.91
C THR A 62 -18.80 2.85 9.21
N ARG A 63 -18.77 1.97 8.20
CA ARG A 63 -18.46 0.54 8.38
C ARG A 63 -16.97 0.33 8.68
N ASP A 64 -16.11 1.03 7.96
CA ASP A 64 -14.66 0.91 8.09
C ASP A 64 -13.92 2.17 7.65
N PHE A 65 -12.59 2.05 7.49
CA PHE A 65 -11.71 3.12 7.06
C PHE A 65 -12.11 3.70 5.68
N ILE A 66 -12.56 2.86 4.74
CA ILE A 66 -12.89 3.29 3.39
C ILE A 66 -14.10 4.22 3.43
N ASP A 67 -15.16 3.82 4.13
CA ASP A 67 -16.35 4.68 4.32
C ASP A 67 -15.99 6.01 4.98
N GLY A 68 -15.18 5.95 6.05
CA GLY A 68 -14.76 7.16 6.77
C GLY A 68 -14.01 8.13 5.88
N TYR A 69 -13.11 7.62 5.03
CA TYR A 69 -12.36 8.43 4.08
C TYR A 69 -13.26 9.00 2.98
N LEU A 70 -14.20 8.19 2.45
CA LEU A 70 -15.14 8.65 1.42
C LEU A 70 -16.05 9.77 1.93
N LYS A 71 -16.53 9.68 3.18
CA LYS A 71 -17.29 10.77 3.83
C LYS A 71 -16.45 12.03 3.97
N GLN A 72 -15.21 11.90 4.43
CA GLN A 72 -14.30 13.03 4.55
C GLN A 72 -14.00 13.69 3.18
N MET A 73 -13.94 12.90 2.10
CA MET A 73 -13.85 13.43 0.73
C MET A 73 -15.11 14.20 0.32
N MET A 74 -16.30 13.77 0.75
CA MET A 74 -17.55 14.47 0.48
C MET A 74 -17.63 15.80 1.25
N ASP A 75 -17.26 15.78 2.54
CA ASP A 75 -17.28 16.97 3.40
C ASP A 75 -16.31 18.07 2.92
N GLN A 76 -15.21 17.68 2.28
CA GLN A 76 -14.19 18.60 1.78
C GLN A 76 -14.25 18.86 0.27
N LYS A 77 -15.33 18.44 -0.40
CA LYS A 77 -15.45 18.52 -1.86
C LYS A 77 -15.30 19.94 -2.41
N ASP A 78 -15.72 20.95 -1.64
CA ASP A 78 -15.67 22.36 -2.05
C ASP A 78 -14.36 23.07 -1.64
N ASP A 79 -13.46 22.39 -0.91
CA ASP A 79 -12.14 22.94 -0.57
C ASP A 79 -11.11 22.62 -1.66
N PRO A 80 -10.66 23.61 -2.46
CA PRO A 80 -9.64 23.38 -3.49
C PRO A 80 -8.28 22.96 -2.92
N ASN A 81 -8.04 23.16 -1.62
CA ASN A 81 -6.82 22.74 -0.93
C ASN A 81 -6.93 21.36 -0.27
N SER A 82 -8.05 20.65 -0.44
CA SER A 82 -8.22 19.33 0.16
C SER A 82 -7.20 18.32 -0.38
N HIS A 83 -6.58 17.62 0.55
CA HIS A 83 -5.71 16.48 0.26
C HIS A 83 -6.48 15.15 0.19
N TYR A 84 -7.78 15.13 0.47
CA TYR A 84 -8.59 13.92 0.42
C TYR A 84 -8.94 13.59 -1.04
N ARG A 85 -8.16 12.67 -1.61
CA ARG A 85 -8.29 12.23 -3.00
C ARG A 85 -8.32 10.72 -3.03
N GLU A 86 -9.03 10.16 -4.01
CA GLU A 86 -9.16 8.71 -4.16
C GLU A 86 -7.81 8.01 -4.31
N CYS A 87 -6.84 8.64 -4.97
CA CYS A 87 -5.48 8.09 -5.08
C CYS A 87 -4.79 7.94 -3.71
N HIS A 88 -5.06 8.84 -2.76
CA HIS A 88 -4.54 8.76 -1.41
C HIS A 88 -5.30 7.74 -0.57
N LEU A 89 -6.63 7.62 -0.75
CA LEU A 89 -7.42 6.54 -0.16
C LEU A 89 -6.86 5.16 -0.53
N ILE A 90 -6.67 4.91 -1.83
CA ILE A 90 -6.10 3.64 -2.32
C ILE A 90 -4.69 3.44 -1.77
N GLY A 91 -3.87 4.50 -1.70
CA GLY A 91 -2.53 4.45 -1.12
C GLY A 91 -2.54 4.06 0.36
N CYS A 92 -3.33 4.74 1.20
CA CYS A 92 -3.46 4.44 2.62
C CYS A 92 -3.99 3.01 2.86
N ALA A 93 -4.99 2.58 2.11
CA ALA A 93 -5.53 1.22 2.21
C ALA A 93 -4.48 0.16 1.81
N MET A 94 -3.67 0.44 0.78
CA MET A 94 -2.53 -0.41 0.40
C MET A 94 -1.49 -0.50 1.51
N ASP A 95 -1.17 0.61 2.18
CA ASP A 95 -0.21 0.64 3.28
C ASP A 95 -0.69 -0.20 4.46
N PHE A 96 -1.97 -0.08 4.85
CA PHE A 96 -2.57 -0.90 5.90
C PHE A 96 -2.56 -2.39 5.53
N PHE A 97 -2.91 -2.72 4.29
CA PHE A 97 -2.87 -4.10 3.81
C PHE A 97 -1.45 -4.67 3.85
N ALA A 98 -0.46 -3.93 3.36
CA ALA A 98 0.93 -4.35 3.35
C ALA A 98 1.48 -4.56 4.77
N ALA A 99 1.19 -3.64 5.70
CA ALA A 99 1.60 -3.76 7.09
C ALA A 99 0.98 -5.00 7.77
N GLY A 100 -0.31 -5.26 7.55
CA GLY A 100 -1.01 -6.40 8.14
C GLY A 100 -0.52 -7.75 7.63
N VAL A 101 -0.28 -7.87 6.32
CA VAL A 101 0.13 -9.13 5.68
C VAL A 101 1.58 -9.51 6.00
N ALA A 102 2.47 -8.53 6.19
CA ALA A 102 3.88 -8.82 6.49
C ALA A 102 4.10 -9.31 7.94
N GLY A 103 3.39 -8.73 8.91
CA GLY A 103 3.66 -8.97 10.33
C GLY A 103 2.92 -10.16 10.93
N VAL A 104 1.60 -10.22 10.76
CA VAL A 104 0.75 -11.14 11.53
C VAL A 104 1.00 -12.62 11.17
N PRO A 105 1.04 -13.04 9.89
CA PRO A 105 1.29 -14.44 9.54
C PRO A 105 2.68 -14.90 9.97
N LEU A 106 3.68 -14.01 9.92
CA LEU A 106 5.04 -14.30 10.37
C LEU A 106 5.07 -14.63 11.87
N VAL A 107 4.41 -13.80 12.69
CA VAL A 107 4.31 -14.03 14.14
C VAL A 107 3.57 -15.34 14.42
N ILE A 108 2.46 -15.61 13.75
CA ILE A 108 1.72 -16.88 13.89
C ILE A 108 2.61 -18.06 13.53
N HIS A 109 3.38 -17.96 12.43
CA HIS A 109 4.30 -19.02 12.01
C HIS A 109 5.38 -19.30 13.07
N TRP A 110 5.99 -18.26 13.65
CA TRP A 110 6.96 -18.42 14.73
C TRP A 110 6.33 -19.03 15.98
N LEU A 111 5.13 -18.60 16.36
CA LEU A 111 4.41 -19.17 17.50
C LEU A 111 4.14 -20.66 17.31
N LEU A 112 3.65 -21.06 16.14
CA LEU A 112 3.40 -22.46 15.82
C LEU A 112 4.70 -23.29 15.84
N LEU A 113 5.80 -22.74 15.33
CA LEU A 113 7.11 -23.39 15.38
C LEU A 113 7.55 -23.65 16.83
N ILE A 114 7.42 -22.65 17.71
CA ILE A 114 7.75 -22.77 19.13
C ILE A 114 6.86 -23.82 19.81
N CYS A 115 5.56 -23.81 19.52
CA CYS A 115 4.62 -24.80 20.08
C CYS A 115 4.92 -26.23 19.63
N ALA A 116 5.44 -26.44 18.42
CA ALA A 116 5.78 -27.76 17.91
C ALA A 116 7.14 -28.29 18.42
N GLN A 117 8.00 -27.39 18.91
CA GLN A 117 9.33 -27.74 19.45
C GLN A 117 9.30 -28.07 20.95
N ASN A 118 8.24 -27.67 21.66
CA ASN A 118 7.94 -28.07 23.04
C ASN A 118 7.01 -29.29 23.07
#